data_AF-A0AAW4YUR8-F1
#
_entry.id   AF-A0AAW4YUR8-F1
#
_cell.length_a   1.000
_cell.length_b   1.000
_cell.length_c   1.000
_cell.angle_alpha   90.00
_cell.angle_beta   90.00
_cell.angle_gamma   90.00
#
_symmetry.space_group_name_H-M   'P 1'
#
loop_
_entity.id
_entity.type
_entity.pdbx_description
1 polymer ?
#
loop_
_entity_poly.entity_id
_entity_poly.type
_entity_poly.pdbx_seq_one_letter_code
_entity_poly.pdbx_strand_id
1 'polypeptide(L)'
;MARGPRGKRRAPRHYYVAGQAGFDRLAETLAERGVDHLFLHWPGAEVAWPSGEEVVLLVVDDGLPQAAALLGTTARSGDLRCTLYSVGGLPGSDRNKVAYLPVRRARELLAAARAQPAPRLASDAERLMALSVEAVYHLGLASGLASESAIGDGYMASPHASAIKALNARCGLWPPPIRLDLESLDGLLGEAGWAPLSDTVEKLSAVNPWLKLRLQVSTQDVAPGLAVYLIRERGLERLDGLREVLVRNGFDVLHEAPISGEQRDEVADLIRGGNWGRGPYPTSGGLPAYLLVTHDVYPDLSPSKASGASELVDNARVFTVKEQMRRLVNRGQPTSQHCNPVHSSDNAMQAVEYLGIVAPERVDEVVACARQRNAAFASPYPVLADLSKHARRAKVELIDFHGRWAICKTFRPGRERFLEREVKARELGSSLPEVSRILEIGSHYLVFEWYENSLPSILSPKPLFYPHGLLPIWAIERLRAIILHYRQLGYECIDFNPHNVIYDPCKGLKVIDFEFLQPGDQEQDTLKGNYAWYPVPDTFPGDIPPTTQRRPYLRRWLTYTGLPRFMCLYSFPRPVLVVVRRITLVAITLAGVRRMGWRKLRRMTGKSMPRAKPVQEVGRSGAGSLRSPQ
;
A
#
# COMPACT_ATOMS: atom_id res chain seq x y z
N MET A 1 -12.67 -1.62 -21.19
CA MET A 1 -13.89 -0.85 -20.86
C MET A 1 -15.06 -1.81 -20.75
N ALA A 2 -15.50 -2.12 -19.53
CA ALA A 2 -16.81 -2.68 -19.22
C ALA A 2 -17.08 -2.21 -17.80
N ARG A 3 -17.85 -1.11 -17.68
CA ARG A 3 -18.23 -0.54 -16.39
C ARG A 3 -19.23 -1.51 -15.77
N GLY A 4 -18.83 -2.21 -14.70
CA GLY A 4 -19.75 -2.96 -13.86
C GLY A 4 -20.88 -2.05 -13.35
N PRO A 5 -22.04 -2.63 -12.98
CA PRO A 5 -23.21 -1.86 -12.61
C PRO A 5 -22.86 -0.97 -11.41
N ARG A 6 -22.87 0.35 -11.63
CA ARG A 6 -22.82 1.34 -10.57
C ARG A 6 -24.00 1.07 -9.66
N GLY A 7 -23.76 0.55 -8.46
CA GLY A 7 -24.78 0.46 -7.42
C GLY A 7 -25.44 1.82 -7.29
N LYS A 8 -26.77 1.86 -7.41
CA LYS A 8 -27.56 3.08 -7.22
C LYS A 8 -27.14 3.71 -5.90
N ARG A 9 -26.65 4.96 -5.94
CA ARG A 9 -26.47 5.80 -4.73
C ARG A 9 -27.82 5.79 -4.00
N ARG A 10 -27.90 5.09 -2.85
CA ARG A 10 -29.05 5.22 -1.96
C ARG A 10 -29.01 6.66 -1.42
N ALA A 11 -30.11 7.38 -1.59
CA ALA A 11 -30.30 8.68 -0.94
C ALA A 11 -30.13 8.52 0.58
N PRO A 12 -29.71 9.58 1.31
CA PRO A 12 -29.75 9.55 2.77
C PRO A 12 -31.14 9.11 3.25
N ARG A 13 -31.18 8.13 4.16
CA ARG A 13 -32.44 7.68 4.74
C ARG A 13 -32.87 8.73 5.76
N HIS A 14 -33.79 9.59 5.37
CA HIS A 14 -34.50 10.45 6.31
C HIS A 14 -35.53 9.60 7.07
N TYR A 15 -35.47 9.66 8.39
CA TYR A 15 -36.38 8.99 9.28
C TYR A 15 -37.37 10.01 9.87
N TYR A 16 -38.52 9.52 10.31
CA TYR A 16 -39.61 10.34 10.85
C TYR A 16 -40.19 9.73 12.12
N VAL A 17 -40.57 10.59 13.05
CA VAL A 17 -41.20 10.23 14.33
C VAL A 17 -42.55 10.93 14.44
N ALA A 18 -43.58 10.24 14.91
CA ALA A 18 -44.97 10.74 14.89
C ALA A 18 -45.25 11.83 15.95
N GLY A 19 -44.69 13.02 15.77
CA GLY A 19 -44.83 14.15 16.70
C GLY A 19 -44.21 13.89 18.07
N GLN A 20 -44.53 14.75 19.04
CA GLN A 20 -44.01 14.66 20.41
C GLN A 20 -44.37 13.32 21.08
N ALA A 21 -45.62 12.88 20.99
CA ALA A 21 -46.05 11.59 21.56
C ALA A 21 -45.32 10.40 20.92
N GLY A 22 -44.97 10.50 19.62
CA GLY A 22 -44.14 9.52 18.95
C GLY A 22 -42.70 9.50 19.47
N PHE A 23 -42.14 10.67 19.82
CA PHE A 23 -40.81 10.78 20.41
C PHE A 23 -40.75 10.16 21.80
N ASP A 24 -41.71 10.46 22.67
CA ASP A 24 -41.75 9.91 24.02
C ASP A 24 -41.84 8.37 23.98
N ARG A 25 -42.73 7.85 23.12
CA ARG A 25 -42.87 6.40 22.90
C ARG A 25 -41.61 5.77 22.30
N LEU A 26 -40.92 6.46 21.39
CA LEU A 26 -39.66 5.99 20.82
C LEU A 26 -38.60 5.83 21.92
N ALA A 27 -38.44 6.85 22.77
CA ALA A 27 -37.46 6.85 23.86
C ALA A 27 -37.73 5.72 24.88
N GLU A 28 -38.99 5.55 25.29
CA GLU A 28 -39.42 4.45 26.16
C GLU A 28 -39.14 3.09 25.51
N THR A 29 -39.56 2.89 24.27
CA THR A 29 -39.41 1.59 23.57
C THR A 29 -37.93 1.23 23.37
N LEU A 30 -37.06 2.20 23.11
CA LEU A 30 -35.61 1.97 23.02
C LEU A 30 -35.03 1.52 24.35
N ALA A 31 -35.44 2.17 25.46
CA ALA A 31 -35.00 1.80 26.80
C ALA A 31 -35.51 0.42 27.23
N GLU A 32 -36.80 0.11 26.99
CA GLU A 32 -37.42 -1.19 27.27
C GLU A 32 -36.73 -2.34 26.51
N ARG A 33 -36.28 -2.08 25.28
CA ARG A 33 -35.57 -3.06 24.46
C ARG A 33 -34.07 -3.16 24.79
N GLY A 34 -33.59 -2.40 25.77
CA GLY A 34 -32.18 -2.37 26.15
C GLY A 34 -31.26 -1.84 25.05
N VAL A 35 -31.77 -0.99 24.16
CA VAL A 35 -30.96 -0.38 23.10
C VAL A 35 -30.14 0.75 23.71
N ASP A 36 -28.81 0.67 23.62
CA ASP A 36 -27.96 1.79 23.99
C ASP A 36 -28.11 2.93 22.99
N HIS A 37 -28.65 4.03 23.48
CA HIS A 37 -29.01 5.19 22.68
C HIS A 37 -28.81 6.50 23.45
N LEU A 38 -28.65 7.58 22.69
CA LEU A 38 -28.60 8.96 23.18
C LEU A 38 -29.23 9.90 22.15
N PHE A 39 -30.11 10.78 22.60
CA PHE A 39 -30.64 11.86 21.78
C PHE A 39 -29.72 13.09 21.88
N LEU A 40 -29.00 13.39 20.80
CA LEU A 40 -28.19 14.61 20.67
C LEU A 40 -29.07 15.85 20.45
N HIS A 41 -30.27 15.66 19.91
CA HIS A 41 -31.28 16.71 19.79
C HIS A 41 -32.70 16.12 19.87
N TRP A 42 -33.65 16.94 20.34
CA TRP A 42 -35.04 16.59 20.57
C TRP A 42 -35.96 17.83 20.41
N PRO A 43 -37.29 17.65 20.22
CA PRO A 43 -38.22 18.74 19.88
C PRO A 43 -38.44 19.80 20.97
N GLY A 44 -37.95 19.57 22.18
CA GLY A 44 -38.04 20.49 23.32
C GLY A 44 -36.72 21.14 23.71
N ALA A 45 -35.65 20.98 22.92
CA ALA A 45 -34.35 21.55 23.25
C ALA A 45 -34.36 23.08 23.06
N GLU A 46 -33.84 23.82 24.04
CA GLU A 46 -33.84 25.31 24.02
C GLU A 46 -33.02 25.90 22.86
N VAL A 47 -31.97 25.21 22.44
CA VAL A 47 -31.17 25.58 21.26
C VAL A 47 -31.52 24.62 20.13
N ALA A 48 -32.08 25.13 19.03
CA ALA A 48 -32.43 24.33 17.85
C ALA A 48 -31.18 23.76 17.14
N TRP A 49 -31.33 22.61 16.46
CA TRP A 49 -30.27 22.06 15.62
C TRP A 49 -30.14 22.85 14.31
N PRO A 50 -28.96 23.38 13.95
CA PRO A 50 -28.78 24.28 12.79
C PRO A 50 -29.18 23.69 11.43
N SER A 51 -29.03 22.37 11.27
CA SER A 51 -29.35 21.67 10.03
C SER A 51 -30.87 21.42 9.87
N GLY A 52 -31.69 21.76 10.88
CA GLY A 52 -33.15 21.72 10.87
C GLY A 52 -33.77 20.38 11.31
N GLU A 53 -32.95 19.43 11.76
CA GLU A 53 -33.41 18.18 12.37
C GLU A 53 -34.05 18.47 13.71
N GLU A 54 -35.19 17.82 13.97
CA GLU A 54 -35.90 17.94 15.25
C GLU A 54 -35.47 16.82 16.20
N VAL A 55 -34.97 15.70 15.67
CA VAL A 55 -34.42 14.59 16.44
C VAL A 55 -33.10 14.14 15.82
N VAL A 56 -32.05 14.07 16.64
CA VAL A 56 -30.76 13.47 16.26
C VAL A 56 -30.45 12.35 17.24
N LEU A 57 -30.45 11.12 16.75
CA LEU A 57 -30.37 9.89 17.55
C LEU A 57 -29.06 9.16 17.25
N LEU A 58 -28.26 8.92 18.29
CA LEU A 58 -27.06 8.07 18.25
C LEU A 58 -27.37 6.72 18.92
N VAL A 59 -26.98 5.61 18.29
CA VAL A 59 -27.15 4.25 18.85
C VAL A 59 -25.88 3.41 18.72
N VAL A 60 -25.76 2.39 19.55
CA VAL A 60 -24.73 1.35 19.37
C VAL A 60 -24.98 0.56 18.07
N ASP A 61 -23.92 0.09 17.42
CA ASP A 61 -23.97 -0.59 16.12
C ASP A 61 -24.95 -1.77 16.09
N ASP A 62 -24.91 -2.63 17.13
CA ASP A 62 -25.80 -3.81 17.22
C ASP A 62 -27.27 -3.44 17.46
N GLY A 63 -27.53 -2.25 18.02
CA GLY A 63 -28.87 -1.71 18.25
C GLY A 63 -29.48 -1.05 17.01
N LEU A 64 -28.69 -0.79 15.97
CA LEU A 64 -29.15 -0.07 14.78
C LEU A 64 -30.37 -0.69 14.10
N PRO A 65 -30.45 -2.02 13.87
CA PRO A 65 -31.63 -2.62 13.23
C PRO A 65 -32.91 -2.42 14.05
N GLN A 66 -32.80 -2.49 15.38
CA GLN A 66 -33.93 -2.35 16.30
C GLN A 66 -34.41 -0.90 16.35
N ALA A 67 -33.49 0.06 16.43
CA ALA A 67 -33.82 1.49 16.39
C ALA A 67 -34.44 1.90 15.04
N ALA A 68 -33.84 1.48 13.93
CA ALA A 68 -34.35 1.80 12.58
C ALA A 68 -35.76 1.24 12.34
N ALA A 69 -36.12 0.11 12.96
CA ALA A 69 -37.45 -0.49 12.84
C ALA A 69 -38.55 0.30 13.57
N LEU A 70 -38.19 1.17 14.51
CA LEU A 70 -39.12 2.03 15.25
C LEU A 70 -39.41 3.35 14.53
N LEU A 71 -38.64 3.68 13.49
CA LEU A 71 -38.72 4.95 12.79
C LEU A 71 -39.50 4.82 11.48
N GLY A 72 -40.29 5.84 11.16
CA GLY A 72 -40.97 5.94 9.87
C GLY A 72 -40.00 6.32 8.75
N THR A 73 -40.22 5.83 7.53
CA THR A 73 -39.42 6.19 6.34
C THR A 73 -40.15 7.12 5.37
N THR A 74 -41.38 7.52 5.71
CA THR A 74 -42.25 8.39 4.91
C THR A 74 -42.82 9.47 5.81
N ALA A 75 -42.64 10.73 5.42
CA ALA A 75 -43.16 11.86 6.16
C ALA A 75 -44.69 11.91 6.13
N ARG A 76 -45.30 12.19 7.27
CA ARG A 76 -46.71 12.60 7.40
C ARG A 76 -46.77 14.01 7.99
N SER A 77 -47.93 14.64 7.85
CA SER A 77 -48.17 15.96 8.46
C SER A 77 -48.02 15.86 9.98
N GLY A 78 -47.17 16.72 10.57
CA GLY A 78 -46.88 16.72 12.01
C GLY A 78 -45.81 15.73 12.46
N ASP A 79 -45.19 14.97 11.55
CA ASP A 79 -44.05 14.13 11.89
C ASP A 79 -42.77 14.98 12.09
N LEU A 80 -41.98 14.59 13.09
CA LEU A 80 -40.67 15.15 13.40
C LEU A 80 -39.61 14.49 12.53
N ARG A 81 -38.72 15.29 11.95
CA ARG A 81 -37.58 14.79 11.18
C ARG A 81 -36.51 14.22 12.11
N CYS A 82 -36.18 12.95 11.90
CA CYS A 82 -35.19 12.21 12.68
C CYS A 82 -33.98 11.81 11.82
N THR A 83 -32.79 12.06 12.35
CA THR A 83 -31.54 11.54 11.79
C THR A 83 -30.97 10.48 12.74
N LEU A 84 -30.69 9.30 12.19
CA LEU A 84 -30.19 8.14 12.93
C LEU A 84 -28.73 7.87 12.59
N TYR A 85 -27.87 7.90 13.60
CA TYR A 85 -26.45 7.58 13.52
C TYR A 85 -26.12 6.36 14.36
N SER A 86 -25.16 5.55 13.90
CA SER A 86 -24.54 4.51 14.72
C SER A 86 -23.11 4.89 15.07
N VAL A 87 -22.60 4.32 16.16
CA VAL A 87 -21.22 4.54 16.63
C VAL A 87 -20.20 4.36 15.51
N GLY A 88 -20.21 3.24 14.79
CA GLY A 88 -19.25 2.91 13.74
C GLY A 88 -19.58 3.48 12.37
N GLY A 89 -20.69 4.21 12.22
CA GLY A 89 -21.16 4.69 10.92
C GLY A 89 -21.52 3.54 9.98
N LEU A 90 -22.34 2.59 10.44
CA LEU A 90 -22.85 1.51 9.61
C LEU A 90 -23.67 2.05 8.41
N PRO A 91 -23.76 1.31 7.28
CA PRO A 91 -24.40 1.79 6.06
C PRO A 91 -25.82 2.33 6.28
N GLY A 92 -26.02 3.62 5.94
CA GLY A 92 -27.30 4.31 6.12
C GLY A 92 -27.51 4.95 7.49
N SER A 93 -26.50 4.89 8.34
CA SER A 93 -26.37 5.61 9.62
C SER A 93 -24.99 6.30 9.74
N ASP A 94 -24.33 6.48 8.59
CA ASP A 94 -23.10 7.22 8.43
C ASP A 94 -23.39 8.67 8.00
N ARG A 95 -22.40 9.55 8.13
CA ARG A 95 -22.40 10.85 7.45
C ARG A 95 -21.15 10.90 6.58
N ASN A 96 -21.33 11.23 5.31
CA ASN A 96 -20.22 11.25 4.34
C ASN A 96 -19.43 9.92 4.27
N LYS A 97 -20.08 8.78 4.55
CA LYS A 97 -19.47 7.42 4.61
C LYS A 97 -18.45 7.21 5.73
N VAL A 98 -18.47 8.05 6.76
CA VAL A 98 -17.70 7.87 8.00
C VAL A 98 -18.65 7.96 9.20
N ALA A 99 -18.17 7.54 10.37
CA ALA A 99 -18.89 7.73 11.62
C ALA A 99 -19.21 9.22 11.84
N TYR A 100 -20.38 9.50 12.41
CA TYR A 100 -20.81 10.88 12.62
C TYR A 100 -19.94 11.60 13.66
N LEU A 101 -19.64 10.93 14.77
CA LEU A 101 -18.70 11.37 15.79
C LEU A 101 -17.46 10.46 15.81
N PRO A 102 -16.33 10.90 16.40
CA PRO A 102 -15.24 9.99 16.73
C PRO A 102 -15.75 8.79 17.53
N VAL A 103 -15.42 7.57 17.10
CA VAL A 103 -15.99 6.31 17.65
C VAL A 103 -15.83 6.21 19.16
N ARG A 104 -14.63 6.52 19.67
CA ARG A 104 -14.36 6.52 21.11
C ARG A 104 -15.31 7.46 21.86
N ARG A 105 -15.45 8.70 21.38
CA ARG A 105 -16.35 9.69 22.00
C ARG A 105 -17.81 9.25 21.94
N ALA A 106 -18.26 8.70 20.80
CA ALA A 106 -19.60 8.15 20.68
C ALA A 106 -19.88 7.02 21.70
N ARG A 107 -18.90 6.14 21.96
CA ARG A 107 -19.03 5.08 22.98
C ARG A 107 -19.05 5.63 24.40
N GLU A 108 -18.18 6.59 24.71
CA GLU A 108 -18.13 7.27 26.02
C GLU A 108 -19.49 7.94 26.33
N LEU A 109 -20.06 8.65 25.35
CA LEU A 109 -21.39 9.25 25.45
C LEU A 109 -22.48 8.21 25.75
N LEU A 110 -22.53 7.11 24.98
CA LEU A 110 -23.52 6.06 25.20
C LEU A 110 -23.35 5.35 26.55
N ALA A 111 -22.10 5.13 26.97
CA ALA A 111 -21.79 4.52 28.27
C ALA A 111 -22.27 5.41 29.41
N ALA A 112 -22.05 6.72 29.34
CA ALA A 112 -22.55 7.69 30.30
C ALA A 112 -24.09 7.76 30.30
N ALA A 113 -24.71 7.71 29.11
CA ALA A 113 -26.16 7.77 28.95
C ALA A 113 -26.91 6.57 29.56
N ARG A 114 -26.26 5.39 29.69
CA ARG A 114 -26.88 4.20 30.31
C ARG A 114 -27.34 4.43 31.75
N ALA A 115 -26.68 5.33 32.49
CA ALA A 115 -27.04 5.67 33.85
C ALA A 115 -28.23 6.64 33.95
N GLN A 116 -28.68 7.21 32.82
CA GLN A 116 -29.77 8.19 32.78
C GLN A 116 -31.13 7.50 32.57
N PRO A 117 -32.21 8.01 33.19
CA PRO A 117 -33.57 7.57 32.86
C PRO A 117 -33.93 7.95 31.42
N ALA A 118 -34.91 7.25 30.82
CA ALA A 118 -35.46 7.65 29.54
C ALA A 118 -36.33 8.92 29.69
N PRO A 119 -36.32 9.86 28.72
CA PRO A 119 -35.46 9.88 27.54
C PRO A 119 -34.00 10.21 27.91
N ARG A 120 -33.05 9.48 27.29
CA ARG A 120 -31.61 9.71 27.49
C ARG A 120 -31.16 10.87 26.60
N LEU A 121 -30.98 12.05 27.18
CA LEU A 121 -30.71 13.30 26.47
C LEU A 121 -29.26 13.74 26.67
N ALA A 122 -28.62 14.24 25.60
CA ALA A 122 -27.29 14.82 25.70
C ALA A 122 -27.33 16.15 26.48
N SER A 123 -26.34 16.37 27.33
CA SER A 123 -26.09 17.65 27.99
C SER A 123 -25.68 18.73 26.99
N ASP A 124 -25.81 20.01 27.36
CA ASP A 124 -25.44 21.12 26.47
C ASP A 124 -23.96 21.11 26.07
N ALA A 125 -23.07 20.60 26.92
CA ALA A 125 -21.66 20.42 26.60
C ALA A 125 -21.45 19.32 25.54
N GLU A 126 -22.12 18.17 25.66
CA GLU A 126 -22.03 17.08 24.68
C GLU A 126 -22.63 17.51 23.33
N ARG A 127 -23.73 18.26 23.37
CA ARG A 127 -24.36 18.87 22.18
C ARG A 127 -23.44 19.87 21.50
N LEU A 128 -22.77 20.73 22.28
CA LEU A 128 -21.78 21.69 21.78
C LEU A 128 -20.66 20.98 21.00
N MET A 129 -20.10 19.91 21.58
CA MET A 129 -19.02 19.15 20.94
C MET A 129 -19.51 18.44 19.67
N ALA A 130 -20.65 17.75 19.72
CA ALA A 130 -21.21 17.06 18.56
C ALA A 130 -21.52 18.03 17.41
N LEU A 131 -22.08 19.19 17.72
CA LEU A 131 -22.40 20.22 16.73
C LEU A 131 -21.13 20.84 16.11
N SER A 132 -20.09 21.08 16.91
CA SER A 132 -18.81 21.57 16.40
C SER A 132 -18.11 20.54 15.50
N VAL A 133 -18.19 19.24 15.82
CA VAL A 133 -17.70 18.17 14.92
C VAL A 133 -18.44 18.17 13.59
N GLU A 134 -19.77 18.32 13.61
CA GLU A 134 -20.57 18.44 12.39
C GLU A 134 -20.14 19.65 11.55
N ALA A 135 -20.02 20.83 12.18
CA ALA A 135 -19.69 22.07 11.51
C ALA A 135 -18.30 22.02 10.87
N VAL A 136 -17.28 21.55 11.61
CA VAL A 136 -15.89 21.53 11.14
C VAL A 136 -15.64 20.42 10.13
N TYR A 137 -15.96 19.17 10.48
CA TYR A 137 -15.48 18.01 9.72
C TYR A 137 -16.45 17.56 8.64
N HIS A 138 -17.76 17.60 8.91
CA HIS A 138 -18.77 17.12 7.94
C HIS A 138 -19.26 18.18 6.98
N LEU A 139 -19.22 19.46 7.37
CA LEU A 139 -19.69 20.58 6.57
C LEU A 139 -18.55 21.50 6.09
N GLY A 140 -17.58 21.81 6.96
CA GLY A 140 -16.52 22.78 6.67
C GLY A 140 -17.11 24.14 6.28
N LEU A 141 -16.72 24.67 5.12
CA LEU A 141 -17.25 25.95 4.61
C LEU A 141 -18.78 25.97 4.48
N ALA A 142 -19.42 24.81 4.27
CA ALA A 142 -20.89 24.72 4.18
C ALA A 142 -21.61 24.99 5.51
N SER A 143 -20.89 25.02 6.64
CA SER A 143 -21.44 25.43 7.94
C SER A 143 -21.69 26.94 8.03
N GLY A 144 -21.10 27.73 7.12
CA GLY A 144 -21.10 29.19 7.15
C GLY A 144 -20.13 29.80 8.17
N LEU A 145 -19.29 28.99 8.83
CA LEU A 145 -18.20 29.50 9.68
C LEU A 145 -17.09 30.13 8.82
N ALA A 146 -16.44 31.16 9.38
CA ALA A 146 -15.30 31.79 8.73
C ALA A 146 -14.10 30.82 8.64
N SER A 147 -13.16 31.13 7.76
CA SER A 147 -11.89 30.42 7.62
C SER A 147 -10.79 31.41 7.27
N GLU A 148 -9.62 31.28 7.89
CA GLU A 148 -8.43 32.05 7.51
C GLU A 148 -7.92 31.66 6.11
N SER A 149 -8.00 30.37 5.82
CA SER A 149 -7.48 29.74 4.60
C SER A 149 -8.38 29.92 3.37
N ALA A 150 -9.61 30.42 3.51
CA ALA A 150 -10.55 30.59 2.41
C ALA A 150 -11.15 32.01 2.43
N ILE A 151 -10.75 32.83 1.46
CA ILE A 151 -11.29 34.19 1.29
C ILE A 151 -12.75 34.08 0.83
N GLY A 152 -13.67 34.36 1.75
CA GLY A 152 -15.11 34.45 1.49
C GLY A 152 -15.70 35.60 2.29
N ASP A 153 -16.63 36.33 1.66
CA ASP A 153 -17.25 37.54 2.19
C ASP A 153 -17.82 37.35 3.60
N GLY A 154 -17.59 38.35 4.43
CA GLY A 154 -17.66 38.28 5.88
C GLY A 154 -18.99 37.81 6.49
N TYR A 155 -18.86 37.27 7.72
CA TYR A 155 -19.83 37.33 8.82
C TYR A 155 -21.33 37.33 8.44
N MET A 156 -21.77 36.45 7.55
CA MET A 156 -23.18 36.08 7.51
C MET A 156 -23.48 35.28 8.79
N ALA A 157 -24.63 35.55 9.42
CA ALA A 157 -25.05 34.89 10.66
C ALA A 157 -25.22 33.38 10.44
N SER A 158 -24.13 32.62 10.57
CA SER A 158 -24.15 31.17 10.46
C SER A 158 -25.07 30.61 11.55
N PRO A 159 -26.08 29.79 11.18
CA PRO A 159 -26.90 29.09 12.16
C PRO A 159 -26.06 28.21 13.08
N HIS A 160 -24.96 27.62 12.56
CA HIS A 160 -24.01 26.86 13.36
C HIS A 160 -23.27 27.74 14.37
N ALA A 161 -22.73 28.88 13.94
CA ALA A 161 -22.05 29.81 14.85
C ALA A 161 -23.00 30.28 15.97
N SER A 162 -24.26 30.56 15.64
CA SER A 162 -25.28 31.00 16.61
C SER A 162 -25.60 29.92 17.63
N ALA A 163 -25.83 28.68 17.19
CA ALA A 163 -26.11 27.55 18.08
C ALA A 163 -24.91 27.17 18.94
N ILE A 164 -23.69 27.15 18.38
CA ILE A 164 -22.44 26.90 19.13
C ILE A 164 -22.27 27.97 20.23
N LYS A 165 -22.46 29.25 19.89
CA LYS A 165 -22.38 30.34 20.86
C LYS A 165 -23.44 30.21 21.97
N ALA A 166 -24.67 29.87 21.61
CA ALA A 166 -25.77 29.69 22.57
C ALA A 166 -25.51 28.50 23.51
N LEU A 167 -25.09 27.35 23.00
CA LEU A 167 -24.73 26.19 23.82
C LEU A 167 -23.54 26.49 24.73
N ASN A 168 -22.50 27.15 24.21
CA ASN A 168 -21.33 27.53 25.01
C ASN A 168 -21.69 28.52 26.13
N ALA A 169 -22.60 29.46 25.89
CA ALA A 169 -23.07 30.38 26.93
C ALA A 169 -23.81 29.66 28.07
N ARG A 170 -24.41 28.50 27.80
CA ARG A 170 -25.16 27.70 28.79
C ARG A 170 -24.28 26.77 29.60
N CYS A 171 -23.30 26.13 28.95
CA CYS A 171 -22.42 25.17 29.63
C CYS A 171 -21.10 25.78 30.13
N GLY A 172 -20.68 26.92 29.59
CA GLY A 172 -19.43 27.59 29.95
C GLY A 172 -18.18 26.78 29.59
N LEU A 173 -18.26 25.83 28.66
CA LEU A 173 -17.17 24.91 28.33
C LEU A 173 -15.92 25.65 27.82
N TRP A 174 -16.13 26.71 27.04
CA TRP A 174 -15.07 27.51 26.46
C TRP A 174 -15.17 28.98 26.90
N PRO A 175 -14.09 29.57 27.46
CA PRO A 175 -14.14 30.92 28.00
C PRO A 175 -14.24 31.98 26.88
N PRO A 176 -15.00 33.08 27.08
CA PRO A 176 -15.02 34.20 26.16
C PRO A 176 -13.74 35.07 26.27
N PRO A 177 -13.30 35.75 25.19
CA PRO A 177 -13.90 35.75 23.85
C PRO A 177 -13.52 34.49 23.07
N ILE A 178 -14.52 33.81 22.52
CA ILE A 178 -14.30 32.64 21.68
C ILE A 178 -14.26 33.05 20.21
N ARG A 179 -13.26 32.55 19.49
CA ARG A 179 -13.15 32.73 18.04
C ARG A 179 -13.86 31.57 17.34
N LEU A 180 -14.86 31.89 16.52
CA LEU A 180 -15.72 30.91 15.84
C LEU A 180 -15.41 30.82 14.34
N ASP A 181 -14.19 30.42 14.02
CA ASP A 181 -13.80 29.97 12.69
C ASP A 181 -13.41 28.48 12.70
N LEU A 182 -13.29 27.91 11.50
CA LEU A 182 -12.99 26.50 11.31
C LEU A 182 -11.64 26.11 11.94
N GLU A 183 -10.62 26.95 11.81
CA GLU A 183 -9.30 26.72 12.41
C GLU A 183 -9.35 26.70 13.95
N SER A 184 -10.01 27.68 14.57
CA SER A 184 -10.11 27.77 16.03
C SER A 184 -10.94 26.63 16.62
N LEU A 185 -12.07 26.27 16.00
CA LEU A 185 -12.91 25.17 16.47
C LEU A 185 -12.22 23.82 16.29
N ASP A 186 -11.48 23.62 15.21
CA ASP A 186 -10.67 22.40 15.06
C ASP A 186 -9.59 22.28 16.15
N GLY A 187 -8.92 23.39 16.51
CA GLY A 187 -7.98 23.42 17.63
C GLY A 187 -8.64 23.02 18.96
N LEU A 188 -9.80 23.61 19.28
CA LEU A 188 -10.57 23.29 20.50
C LEU A 188 -11.05 21.83 20.51
N LEU A 189 -11.50 21.31 19.36
CA LEU A 189 -11.87 19.90 19.21
C LEU A 189 -10.65 18.99 19.36
N GLY A 190 -9.48 19.39 18.86
CA GLY A 190 -8.22 18.68 19.03
C GLY A 190 -7.80 18.57 20.48
N GLU A 191 -7.77 19.68 21.21
CA GLU A 191 -7.45 19.74 22.65
C GLU A 191 -8.40 18.89 23.49
N ALA A 192 -9.68 18.87 23.13
CA ALA A 192 -10.68 18.04 23.79
C ALA A 192 -10.66 16.56 23.34
N GLY A 193 -9.84 16.18 22.35
CA GLY A 193 -9.80 14.82 21.79
C GLY A 193 -11.08 14.42 21.02
N TRP A 194 -11.73 15.39 20.37
CA TRP A 194 -12.88 15.21 19.47
C TRP A 194 -12.53 15.43 18.00
N ALA A 195 -11.31 15.87 17.69
CA ALA A 195 -10.81 15.87 16.33
C ALA A 195 -10.62 14.42 15.83
N PRO A 196 -11.08 14.07 14.61
CA PRO A 196 -10.77 12.80 14.00
C PRO A 196 -9.31 12.74 13.56
N LEU A 197 -8.73 11.54 13.53
CA LEU A 197 -7.38 11.32 13.00
C LEU A 197 -7.26 11.65 11.51
N SER A 198 -6.02 11.85 11.05
CA SER A 198 -5.73 12.24 9.67
C SER A 198 -6.32 11.29 8.62
N ASP A 199 -6.45 9.99 8.90
CA ASP A 199 -7.05 9.00 7.99
C ASP A 199 -8.55 9.21 7.74
N THR A 200 -9.24 9.87 8.68
CA THR A 200 -10.66 10.17 8.62
C THR A 200 -10.86 11.57 8.05
N VAL A 201 -10.01 12.51 8.44
CA VAL A 201 -9.89 13.84 7.82
C VAL A 201 -9.64 13.73 6.32
N GLU A 202 -8.74 12.84 5.91
CA GLU A 202 -8.44 12.58 4.50
C GLU A 202 -9.66 12.07 3.73
N LYS A 203 -10.45 11.14 4.29
CA LYS A 203 -11.70 10.70 3.66
C LYS A 203 -12.71 11.84 3.53
N LEU A 204 -12.83 12.66 4.57
CA LEU A 204 -13.74 13.80 4.60
C LEU A 204 -13.32 14.93 3.65
N SER A 205 -12.03 15.08 3.37
CA SER A 205 -11.51 16.04 2.37
C SER A 205 -12.12 15.88 0.98
N ALA A 206 -12.64 14.70 0.65
CA ALA A 206 -13.32 14.45 -0.62
C ALA A 206 -14.64 15.23 -0.77
N VAL A 207 -15.24 15.65 0.34
CA VAL A 207 -16.50 16.41 0.40
C VAL A 207 -16.37 17.74 1.14
N ASN A 208 -15.29 17.95 1.90
CA ASN A 208 -15.01 19.16 2.66
C ASN A 208 -13.76 19.86 2.09
N PRO A 209 -13.93 20.90 1.25
CA PRO A 209 -12.83 21.61 0.60
C PRO A 209 -11.84 22.26 1.58
N TRP A 210 -12.30 22.69 2.76
CA TRP A 210 -11.44 23.28 3.78
C TRP A 210 -10.44 22.26 4.32
N LEU A 211 -10.88 21.04 4.61
CA LEU A 211 -9.97 19.95 5.01
C LEU A 211 -8.97 19.61 3.88
N LYS A 212 -9.39 19.69 2.61
CA LYS A 212 -8.49 19.46 1.48
C LYS A 212 -7.35 20.48 1.43
N LEU A 213 -7.65 21.77 1.64
CA LEU A 213 -6.64 22.83 1.72
C LEU A 213 -5.72 22.63 2.93
N ARG A 214 -6.30 22.32 4.08
CA ARG A 214 -5.56 22.09 5.33
C ARG A 214 -4.55 20.94 5.22
N LEU A 215 -4.95 19.82 4.61
CA LEU A 215 -4.06 18.69 4.39
C LEU A 215 -2.86 19.01 3.49
N GLN A 216 -3.00 19.96 2.56
CA GLN A 216 -1.87 20.36 1.68
C GLN A 216 -0.80 21.15 2.43
N VAL A 217 -1.18 21.96 3.43
CA VAL A 217 -0.24 22.77 4.22
C VAL A 217 0.55 21.90 5.22
N SER A 218 -0.05 20.83 5.73
CA SER A 218 0.52 20.03 6.82
C SER A 218 1.57 18.99 6.41
N THR A 219 1.84 18.78 5.12
CA THR A 219 2.67 17.65 4.63
C THR A 219 4.19 17.90 4.66
N GLN A 220 4.65 19.09 5.05
CA GLN A 220 6.00 19.53 4.71
C GLN A 220 7.15 19.05 5.62
N ASP A 221 6.91 18.41 6.78
CA ASP A 221 8.00 18.21 7.78
C ASP A 221 8.12 16.81 8.42
N VAL A 222 7.49 15.77 7.87
CA VAL A 222 7.60 14.41 8.43
C VAL A 222 8.68 13.63 7.70
N ALA A 223 9.50 12.88 8.45
CA ALA A 223 10.62 12.09 7.93
C ALA A 223 10.21 11.25 6.70
N PRO A 224 10.66 11.60 5.47
CA PRO A 224 10.18 10.93 4.26
C PRO A 224 10.43 9.43 4.29
N GLY A 225 9.45 8.67 3.79
CA GLY A 225 9.50 7.21 3.68
C GLY A 225 9.20 6.45 4.97
N LEU A 226 8.84 7.13 6.06
CA LEU A 226 8.35 6.48 7.28
C LEU A 226 6.95 5.88 7.01
N ALA A 227 6.76 4.62 7.41
CA ALA A 227 5.50 3.92 7.24
C ALA A 227 5.22 3.00 8.43
N VAL A 228 3.96 2.95 8.84
CA VAL A 228 3.48 2.01 9.86
C VAL A 228 2.70 0.89 9.19
N TYR A 229 2.92 -0.34 9.63
CA TYR A 229 2.08 -1.49 9.36
C TYR A 229 1.51 -2.04 10.66
N LEU A 230 0.19 -2.08 10.76
CA LEU A 230 -0.53 -2.73 11.86
C LEU A 230 -0.92 -4.14 11.41
N ILE A 231 -0.25 -5.14 11.97
CA ILE A 231 -0.58 -6.54 11.73
C ILE A 231 -1.77 -6.90 12.60
N ARG A 232 -2.79 -7.47 11.99
CA ARG A 232 -4.01 -7.90 12.67
C ARG A 232 -3.86 -9.33 13.16
N GLU A 233 -4.70 -9.76 14.08
CA GLU A 233 -4.64 -11.07 14.74
C GLU A 233 -4.35 -12.24 13.78
N ARG A 234 -5.08 -12.34 12.66
CA ARG A 234 -4.89 -13.44 11.68
C ARG A 234 -3.58 -13.36 10.88
N GLY A 235 -2.87 -12.24 10.97
CA GLY A 235 -1.54 -12.04 10.37
C GLY A 235 -0.39 -12.46 11.28
N LEU A 236 -0.60 -12.59 12.60
CA LEU A 236 0.45 -12.86 13.57
C LEU A 236 1.17 -14.19 13.31
N GLU A 237 0.45 -15.24 12.89
CA GLU A 237 1.02 -16.56 12.58
C GLU A 237 2.06 -16.54 11.43
N ARG A 238 2.17 -15.43 10.71
CA ARG A 238 3.09 -15.26 9.58
C ARG A 238 4.02 -14.05 9.75
N LEU A 239 4.13 -13.51 10.97
CA LEU A 239 4.84 -12.26 11.25
C LEU A 239 6.28 -12.25 10.68
N ASP A 240 7.05 -13.32 10.85
CA ASP A 240 8.41 -13.41 10.30
C ASP A 240 8.43 -13.33 8.77
N GLY A 241 7.50 -14.01 8.11
CA GLY A 241 7.34 -13.90 6.67
C GLY A 241 6.92 -12.50 6.22
N LEU A 242 6.15 -11.77 7.04
CA LEU A 242 5.80 -10.37 6.77
C LEU A 242 7.02 -9.44 6.91
N ARG A 243 7.88 -9.66 7.92
CA ARG A 243 9.17 -8.97 8.06
C ARG A 243 10.08 -9.22 6.85
N GLU A 244 10.16 -10.47 6.39
CA GLU A 244 10.92 -10.79 5.18
C GLU A 244 10.40 -10.04 3.95
N VAL A 245 9.08 -9.88 3.82
CA VAL A 245 8.50 -9.10 2.73
C VAL A 245 8.95 -7.64 2.80
N LEU A 246 8.98 -7.01 3.98
CA LEU A 246 9.49 -5.64 4.15
C LEU A 246 10.95 -5.52 3.70
N VAL A 247 11.82 -6.37 4.25
CA VAL A 247 13.26 -6.37 3.97
C VAL A 247 13.53 -6.58 2.47
N ARG A 248 12.81 -7.51 1.81
CA ARG A 248 12.95 -7.77 0.37
C ARG A 248 12.50 -6.62 -0.52
N ASN A 249 11.70 -5.69 0.00
CA ASN A 249 11.25 -4.49 -0.70
C ASN A 249 12.03 -3.23 -0.28
N GLY A 250 13.09 -3.37 0.52
CA GLY A 250 13.98 -2.27 0.88
C GLY A 250 13.51 -1.42 2.07
N PHE A 251 12.56 -1.92 2.86
CA PHE A 251 12.18 -1.31 4.13
C PHE A 251 13.06 -1.86 5.24
N ASP A 252 13.49 -0.96 6.12
CA ASP A 252 14.10 -1.31 7.40
C ASP A 252 13.05 -1.19 8.50
N VAL A 253 13.07 -2.09 9.48
CA VAL A 253 12.23 -1.98 10.68
C VAL A 253 12.98 -1.09 11.67
N LEU A 254 12.36 0.03 12.06
CA LEU A 254 12.92 0.95 13.06
C LEU A 254 12.42 0.62 14.47
N HIS A 255 11.17 0.19 14.58
CA HIS A 255 10.55 -0.18 15.84
C HIS A 255 9.46 -1.22 15.61
N GLU A 256 9.25 -2.10 16.58
CA GLU A 256 8.15 -3.04 16.58
C GLU A 256 7.68 -3.34 18.00
N ALA A 257 6.38 -3.55 18.16
CA ALA A 257 5.77 -3.80 19.46
C ALA A 257 4.50 -4.65 19.34
N PRO A 258 4.25 -5.59 20.26
CA PRO A 258 2.95 -6.24 20.37
C PRO A 258 1.90 -5.23 20.85
N ILE A 259 0.65 -5.42 20.41
CA ILE A 259 -0.51 -4.64 20.88
C ILE A 259 -1.45 -5.64 21.56
N SER A 260 -1.69 -5.48 22.86
CA SER A 260 -2.40 -6.47 23.66
C SER A 260 -3.25 -5.85 24.77
N GLY A 261 -4.16 -6.63 25.35
CA GLY A 261 -5.02 -6.18 26.45
C GLY A 261 -5.88 -4.98 26.08
N GLU A 262 -6.08 -4.08 27.05
CA GLU A 262 -6.88 -2.84 26.89
C GLU A 262 -6.32 -1.91 25.82
N GLN A 263 -4.99 -1.86 25.66
CA GLN A 263 -4.33 -1.05 24.62
C GLN A 263 -4.82 -1.43 23.22
N ARG A 264 -5.14 -2.72 22.98
CA ARG A 264 -5.64 -3.17 21.69
C ARG A 264 -6.97 -2.53 21.33
N ASP A 265 -7.87 -2.45 22.30
CA ASP A 265 -9.21 -1.91 22.09
C ASP A 265 -9.12 -0.39 21.93
N GLU A 266 -8.24 0.29 22.68
CA GLU A 266 -7.94 1.71 22.52
C GLU A 266 -7.36 2.03 21.13
N VAL A 267 -6.34 1.28 20.68
CA VAL A 267 -5.74 1.43 19.35
C VAL A 267 -6.78 1.17 18.26
N ALA A 268 -7.63 0.15 18.44
CA ALA A 268 -8.68 -0.17 17.49
C ALA A 268 -9.69 0.96 17.36
N ASP A 269 -10.04 1.63 18.46
CA ASP A 269 -11.03 2.70 18.49
C ASP A 269 -10.54 4.01 17.89
N LEU A 270 -9.26 4.31 18.09
CA LEU A 270 -8.64 5.52 17.58
C LEU A 270 -8.33 5.39 16.09
N ILE A 271 -7.61 4.35 15.69
CA ILE A 271 -7.10 4.18 14.32
C ILE A 271 -8.22 3.74 13.36
N ARG A 272 -8.27 4.36 12.17
CA ARG A 272 -9.32 4.17 11.15
C ARG A 272 -10.72 4.54 11.65
N GLY A 273 -10.82 5.38 12.67
CA GLY A 273 -12.08 5.75 13.31
C GLY A 273 -12.85 4.51 13.75
N GLY A 274 -12.21 3.56 14.43
CA GLY A 274 -12.86 2.37 15.00
C GLY A 274 -13.18 1.24 14.01
N ASN A 275 -13.11 1.48 12.69
CA ASN A 275 -13.66 0.54 11.71
C ASN A 275 -12.64 -0.51 11.23
N TRP A 276 -12.55 -1.62 11.96
CA TRP A 276 -11.72 -2.78 11.65
C TRP A 276 -12.48 -3.93 10.98
N GLY A 277 -13.49 -3.65 10.16
CA GLY A 277 -14.25 -4.70 9.47
C GLY A 277 -13.43 -5.61 8.53
N ARG A 278 -14.15 -6.45 7.78
CA ARG A 278 -13.57 -7.41 6.82
C ARG A 278 -12.85 -6.79 5.62
N GLY A 279 -13.07 -5.50 5.37
CA GLY A 279 -12.52 -4.82 4.18
C GLY A 279 -13.03 -5.47 2.88
N PRO A 280 -12.18 -5.63 1.85
CA PRO A 280 -12.60 -6.20 0.56
C PRO A 280 -12.73 -7.74 0.57
N TYR A 281 -12.47 -8.39 1.71
CA TYR A 281 -12.44 -9.84 1.83
C TYR A 281 -13.67 -10.40 2.56
N PRO A 282 -13.98 -11.70 2.42
CA PRO A 282 -15.13 -12.31 3.09
C PRO A 282 -15.03 -12.31 4.62
N THR A 283 -13.82 -12.44 5.18
CA THR A 283 -13.59 -12.57 6.63
C THR A 283 -12.77 -11.41 7.18
N SER A 284 -13.02 -11.06 8.45
CA SER A 284 -12.21 -10.10 9.20
C SER A 284 -10.78 -10.63 9.44
N GLY A 285 -9.82 -9.70 9.50
CA GLY A 285 -8.46 -9.99 9.92
C GLY A 285 -8.27 -9.96 11.44
N GLY A 286 -9.29 -9.56 12.20
CA GLY A 286 -9.22 -9.36 13.65
C GLY A 286 -8.85 -7.93 14.05
N LEU A 287 -8.64 -7.66 15.33
CA LEU A 287 -8.15 -6.34 15.77
C LEU A 287 -6.65 -6.16 15.44
N PRO A 288 -6.11 -4.92 15.42
CA PRO A 288 -4.65 -4.72 15.36
C PRO A 288 -3.99 -5.43 16.54
N ALA A 289 -2.89 -6.14 16.32
CA ALA A 289 -2.26 -6.95 17.36
C ALA A 289 -0.72 -6.82 17.40
N TYR A 290 -0.13 -6.18 16.38
CA TYR A 290 1.29 -5.91 16.33
C TYR A 290 1.56 -4.66 15.50
N LEU A 291 2.50 -3.83 15.95
CA LEU A 291 3.01 -2.65 15.27
C LEU A 291 4.34 -2.97 14.62
N LEU A 292 4.49 -2.61 13.34
CA LEU A 292 5.76 -2.52 12.65
C LEU A 292 5.94 -1.09 12.15
N VAL A 293 6.91 -0.36 12.69
CA VAL A 293 7.33 0.94 12.17
C VAL A 293 8.54 0.75 11.29
N THR A 294 8.42 1.23 10.06
CA THR A 294 9.35 0.91 8.98
C THR A 294 9.78 2.17 8.26
N HIS A 295 10.95 2.12 7.66
CA HIS A 295 11.51 3.25 6.93
C HIS A 295 12.05 2.81 5.58
N ASP A 296 11.63 3.51 4.55
CA ASP A 296 12.17 3.44 3.20
C ASP A 296 12.96 4.71 2.93
N VAL A 297 14.29 4.66 3.08
CA VAL A 297 15.20 5.80 2.82
C VAL A 297 15.12 6.36 1.39
N TYR A 298 14.44 5.67 0.48
CA TYR A 298 14.19 6.12 -0.88
C TYR A 298 12.75 5.76 -1.30
N PRO A 299 11.76 6.54 -0.82
CA PRO A 299 10.35 6.25 -1.06
C PRO A 299 10.01 6.33 -2.55
N ASP A 300 9.07 5.49 -2.98
CA ASP A 300 8.56 5.51 -4.35
C ASP A 300 7.46 6.57 -4.49
N LEU A 301 7.83 7.76 -4.94
CA LEU A 301 6.93 8.91 -5.12
C LEU A 301 5.97 8.77 -6.33
N SER A 302 6.00 7.64 -7.04
CA SER A 302 5.08 7.44 -8.15
C SER A 302 3.63 7.36 -7.66
N PRO A 303 2.64 7.85 -8.44
CA PRO A 303 1.25 7.74 -8.03
C PRO A 303 0.84 6.27 -7.84
N SER A 304 0.32 5.95 -6.65
CA SER A 304 -0.14 4.60 -6.36
C SER A 304 -1.32 4.23 -7.27
N LYS A 305 -1.17 3.10 -7.97
CA LYS A 305 -2.24 2.53 -8.82
C LYS A 305 -3.19 1.62 -8.03
N ALA A 306 -3.00 1.51 -6.71
CA ALA A 306 -3.82 0.65 -5.87
C ALA A 306 -5.25 1.21 -5.75
N SER A 307 -6.24 0.32 -5.78
CA SER A 307 -7.64 0.72 -5.57
C SER A 307 -7.82 1.24 -4.14
N GLY A 308 -8.28 2.49 -4.02
CA GLY A 308 -8.50 3.14 -2.73
C GLY A 308 -7.27 3.85 -2.15
N ALA A 309 -6.16 3.93 -2.89
CA ALA A 309 -5.07 4.85 -2.54
C ALA A 309 -5.53 6.30 -2.73
N SER A 310 -5.15 7.15 -1.78
CA SER A 310 -5.44 8.59 -1.83
C SER A 310 -4.40 9.36 -2.65
N GLU A 311 -4.67 10.64 -2.90
CA GLU A 311 -3.72 11.57 -3.52
C GLU A 311 -2.54 11.92 -2.59
N LEU A 312 -2.67 11.66 -1.28
CA LEU A 312 -1.66 12.00 -0.26
C LEU A 312 -0.69 10.85 0.03
N VAL A 313 -0.75 9.76 -0.74
CA VAL A 313 0.21 8.67 -0.61
C VAL A 313 1.60 9.14 -1.01
N ASP A 314 2.56 9.08 -0.08
CA ASP A 314 3.94 9.55 -0.29
C ASP A 314 4.93 8.41 -0.60
N ASN A 315 4.49 7.15 -0.53
CA ASN A 315 5.30 5.99 -0.92
C ASN A 315 4.44 4.86 -1.49
N ALA A 316 4.37 4.76 -2.82
CA ALA A 316 3.62 3.70 -3.51
C ALA A 316 4.11 2.28 -3.19
N ARG A 317 5.35 2.13 -2.71
CA ARG A 317 5.90 0.83 -2.31
C ARG A 317 5.17 0.26 -1.09
N VAL A 318 4.61 1.11 -0.23
CA VAL A 318 3.86 0.69 0.97
C VAL A 318 2.70 -0.22 0.58
N PHE A 319 1.94 0.16 -0.44
CA PHE A 319 0.81 -0.61 -0.98
C PHE A 319 1.24 -1.89 -1.68
N THR A 320 2.36 -1.84 -2.41
CA THR A 320 2.94 -3.02 -3.06
C THR A 320 3.29 -4.09 -2.02
N VAL A 321 3.91 -3.68 -0.91
CA VAL A 321 4.23 -4.54 0.22
C VAL A 321 2.97 -5.07 0.90
N LYS A 322 1.99 -4.20 1.18
CA LYS A 322 0.70 -4.57 1.79
C LYS A 322 0.00 -5.69 1.01
N GLU A 323 0.02 -5.61 -0.31
CA GLU A 323 -0.57 -6.63 -1.18
C GLU A 323 0.25 -7.94 -1.19
N GLN A 324 1.58 -7.86 -1.14
CA GLN A 324 2.42 -9.06 -0.99
C GLN A 324 2.17 -9.76 0.36
N MET A 325 2.04 -9.00 1.44
CA MET A 325 1.69 -9.49 2.77
C MET A 325 0.32 -10.19 2.79
N ARG A 326 -0.71 -9.56 2.20
CA ARG A 326 -2.05 -10.17 2.04
C ARG A 326 -2.00 -11.49 1.30
N ARG A 327 -1.22 -11.55 0.21
CA ARG A 327 -1.07 -12.79 -0.57
C ARG A 327 -0.33 -13.86 0.21
N LEU A 328 0.65 -13.50 1.03
CA LEU A 328 1.40 -14.44 1.87
C LEU A 328 0.48 -15.12 2.89
N VAL A 329 -0.31 -14.34 3.63
CA VAL A 329 -1.21 -14.87 4.67
C VAL A 329 -2.34 -15.71 4.08
N ASN A 330 -2.96 -15.23 2.99
CA ASN A 330 -4.09 -15.92 2.37
C ASN A 330 -3.64 -17.09 1.44
N ARG A 331 -2.33 -17.33 1.30
CA ARG A 331 -1.80 -18.37 0.40
C ARG A 331 -2.25 -19.74 0.87
N GLY A 332 -2.86 -20.51 -0.04
CA GLY A 332 -3.33 -21.87 0.25
C GLY A 332 -4.65 -21.93 1.01
N GLN A 333 -5.24 -20.78 1.37
CA GLN A 333 -6.57 -20.74 2.00
C GLN A 333 -7.69 -20.67 0.95
N PRO A 334 -8.87 -21.28 1.23
CA PRO A 334 -10.08 -21.08 0.44
C PRO A 334 -10.47 -19.60 0.38
N THR A 335 -10.99 -19.14 -0.76
CA THR A 335 -11.40 -17.73 -0.94
C THR A 335 -12.38 -17.24 0.12
N SER A 336 -13.26 -18.11 0.61
CA SER A 336 -14.23 -17.81 1.68
C SER A 336 -13.60 -17.49 3.02
N GLN A 337 -12.33 -17.88 3.24
CA GLN A 337 -11.58 -17.63 4.48
C GLN A 337 -10.60 -16.47 4.34
N HIS A 338 -10.44 -15.91 3.12
CA HIS A 338 -9.52 -14.82 2.90
C HIS A 338 -9.89 -13.63 3.79
N CYS A 339 -8.86 -12.95 4.29
CA CYS A 339 -9.01 -11.80 5.16
C CYS A 339 -8.02 -10.69 4.79
N ASN A 340 -8.23 -9.52 5.39
CA ASN A 340 -7.26 -8.42 5.36
C ASN A 340 -6.41 -8.48 6.64
N PRO A 341 -5.19 -9.06 6.63
CA PRO A 341 -4.37 -9.27 7.83
C PRO A 341 -3.51 -8.07 8.22
N VAL A 342 -3.48 -7.01 7.41
CA VAL A 342 -2.59 -5.86 7.60
C VAL A 342 -3.28 -4.56 7.22
N HIS A 343 -3.12 -3.55 8.07
CA HIS A 343 -3.35 -2.14 7.75
C HIS A 343 -2.00 -1.42 7.64
N SER A 344 -1.95 -0.34 6.87
CA SER A 344 -0.75 0.49 6.73
C SER A 344 -1.15 1.96 6.81
N SER A 345 -0.26 2.83 7.27
CA SER A 345 -0.38 4.26 7.00
C SER A 345 -0.31 4.52 5.49
N ASP A 346 -0.93 5.60 5.05
CA ASP A 346 -0.89 6.03 3.64
C ASP A 346 0.26 7.03 3.39
N ASN A 347 0.71 7.74 4.43
CA ASN A 347 1.87 8.63 4.40
C ASN A 347 2.64 8.67 5.73
N ALA A 348 3.75 9.40 5.75
CA ALA A 348 4.62 9.56 6.92
C ALA A 348 3.93 10.26 8.10
N MET A 349 3.05 11.23 7.85
CA MET A 349 2.28 11.90 8.92
C MET A 349 1.37 10.91 9.66
N GLN A 350 0.60 10.13 8.91
CA GLN A 350 -0.20 9.04 9.47
C GLN A 350 0.66 8.01 10.21
N ALA A 351 1.87 7.72 9.72
CA ALA A 351 2.79 6.81 10.38
C ALA A 351 3.18 7.34 11.77
N VAL A 352 3.45 8.65 11.90
CA VAL A 352 3.74 9.29 13.18
C VAL A 352 2.53 9.29 14.10
N GLU A 353 1.33 9.63 13.60
CA GLU A 353 0.10 9.56 14.42
C GLU A 353 -0.16 8.15 14.96
N TYR A 354 -0.03 7.13 14.10
CA TYR A 354 -0.24 5.74 14.52
C TYR A 354 0.82 5.27 15.53
N LEU A 355 2.07 5.68 15.36
CA LEU A 355 3.12 5.42 16.35
C LEU A 355 2.82 6.15 17.66
N GLY A 356 2.38 7.39 17.62
CA GLY A 356 2.00 8.17 18.82
C GLY A 356 0.86 7.54 19.62
N ILE A 357 -0.04 6.81 18.97
CA ILE A 357 -1.12 6.08 19.65
C ILE A 357 -0.61 4.78 20.31
N VAL A 358 0.30 4.06 19.65
CA VAL A 358 0.71 2.72 20.11
C VAL A 358 1.94 2.75 21.03
N ALA A 359 2.93 3.60 20.74
CA ALA A 359 4.18 3.74 21.49
C ALA A 359 4.63 5.22 21.49
N PRO A 360 3.92 6.10 22.20
CA PRO A 360 4.18 7.54 22.22
C PRO A 360 5.62 7.89 22.62
N GLU A 361 6.20 7.13 23.55
CA GLU A 361 7.56 7.33 24.05
C GLU A 361 8.65 7.06 22.99
N ARG A 362 8.29 6.45 21.86
CA ARG A 362 9.21 6.11 20.77
C ARG A 362 9.14 7.06 19.57
N VAL A 363 8.18 7.99 19.55
CA VAL A 363 7.96 8.88 18.40
C VAL A 363 9.22 9.65 18.04
N ASP A 364 9.79 10.38 18.99
CA ASP A 364 10.95 11.24 18.75
C ASP A 364 12.18 10.45 18.31
N GLU A 365 12.45 9.32 18.99
CA GLU A 365 13.56 8.41 18.67
C GLU A 365 13.46 7.89 17.24
N VAL A 366 12.29 7.38 16.85
CA VAL A 366 12.06 6.77 15.53
C VAL A 366 12.10 7.82 14.42
N VAL A 367 11.47 8.98 14.63
CA VAL A 367 11.49 10.09 13.65
C VAL A 367 12.90 10.64 13.47
N ALA A 368 13.66 10.83 14.56
CA ALA A 368 15.05 11.25 14.49
C ALA A 368 15.92 10.22 13.75
N CYS A 369 15.75 8.92 14.04
CA CYS A 369 16.45 7.85 13.33
C CYS A 369 16.14 7.86 11.82
N ALA A 370 14.87 8.02 11.43
CA ALA A 370 14.47 8.11 10.03
C ALA A 370 15.09 9.33 9.33
N ARG A 371 15.09 10.51 9.98
CA ARG A 371 15.74 11.73 9.48
C ARG A 371 17.25 11.54 9.30
N GLN A 372 17.91 10.95 10.29
CA GLN A 372 19.34 10.65 10.23
C GLN A 372 19.67 9.71 9.06
N ARG A 373 18.87 8.65 8.85
CA ARG A 373 19.06 7.72 7.73
C ARG A 373 18.83 8.38 6.38
N ASN A 374 17.84 9.28 6.26
CA ASN A 374 17.62 10.07 5.05
C ASN A 374 18.83 10.97 4.75
N ALA A 375 19.36 11.68 5.75
CA ALA A 375 20.54 12.51 5.59
C ALA A 375 21.79 11.69 5.21
N ALA A 376 21.98 10.53 5.85
CA ALA A 376 23.09 9.62 5.54
C ALA A 376 22.98 8.96 4.15
N PHE A 377 21.78 8.88 3.56
CA PHE A 377 21.56 8.34 2.22
C PHE A 377 21.57 9.42 1.12
N ALA A 378 21.75 10.68 1.50
CA ALA A 378 21.90 11.78 0.56
C ALA A 378 23.17 11.60 -0.28
N SER A 379 23.11 12.06 -1.53
CA SER A 379 24.27 11.93 -2.41
C SER A 379 25.30 13.01 -2.09
N PRO A 380 26.59 12.66 -2.05
CA PRO A 380 27.65 13.59 -1.66
C PRO A 380 27.94 14.64 -2.74
N TYR A 381 27.45 14.44 -3.96
CA TYR A 381 27.62 15.33 -5.11
C TYR A 381 26.28 15.83 -5.64
N PRO A 382 26.26 16.98 -6.34
CA PRO A 382 25.07 17.47 -7.02
C PRO A 382 24.51 16.43 -8.00
N VAL A 383 23.22 16.10 -7.84
CA VAL A 383 22.50 15.12 -8.66
C VAL A 383 21.97 15.82 -9.92
N LEU A 384 22.38 15.32 -11.08
CA LEU A 384 21.93 15.78 -12.40
C LEU A 384 20.71 15.00 -12.89
N ALA A 385 20.62 13.70 -12.57
CA ALA A 385 19.47 12.87 -12.88
C ALA A 385 19.40 11.61 -12.01
N ASP A 386 18.18 11.18 -11.65
CA ASP A 386 17.96 9.86 -11.04
C ASP A 386 17.82 8.78 -12.15
N LEU A 387 18.67 7.77 -12.09
CA LEU A 387 18.69 6.62 -13.00
C LEU A 387 18.18 5.34 -12.34
N SER A 388 17.67 5.43 -11.12
CA SER A 388 17.17 4.31 -10.32
C SER A 388 15.93 3.68 -10.94
N LYS A 389 15.88 2.34 -10.99
CA LYS A 389 14.70 1.60 -11.48
C LYS A 389 13.76 1.17 -10.36
N HIS A 390 14.32 0.46 -9.37
CA HIS A 390 13.55 -0.10 -8.26
C HIS A 390 14.10 0.30 -6.89
N ALA A 391 15.33 0.84 -6.85
CA ALA A 391 16.02 1.38 -5.69
C ALA A 391 15.97 0.55 -4.39
N ARG A 392 15.78 -0.77 -4.45
CA ARG A 392 15.54 -1.61 -3.26
C ARG A 392 16.76 -1.82 -2.37
N ARG A 393 17.96 -1.71 -2.94
CA ARG A 393 19.25 -1.89 -2.23
C ARG A 393 20.15 -0.67 -2.36
N ALA A 394 20.15 -0.07 -3.55
CA ALA A 394 20.89 1.13 -3.84
C ALA A 394 20.10 2.00 -4.82
N LYS A 395 20.31 3.32 -4.76
CA LYS A 395 19.94 4.26 -5.82
C LYS A 395 21.13 4.47 -6.75
N VAL A 396 20.86 4.82 -8.00
CA VAL A 396 21.86 5.10 -9.02
C VAL A 396 21.53 6.44 -9.63
N GLU A 397 22.46 7.37 -9.56
CA GLU A 397 22.26 8.76 -10.00
C GLU A 397 23.41 9.20 -10.92
N LEU A 398 23.08 10.03 -11.91
CA LEU A 398 24.04 10.82 -12.64
C LEU A 398 24.38 12.04 -11.78
N ILE A 399 25.67 12.25 -11.53
CA ILE A 399 26.16 13.35 -10.68
C ILE A 399 27.15 14.24 -11.42
N ASP A 400 27.30 15.47 -10.95
CA ASP A 400 28.44 16.33 -11.25
C ASP A 400 29.59 16.00 -10.29
N PHE A 401 30.57 15.27 -10.78
CA PHE A 401 31.78 14.92 -10.03
C PHE A 401 32.92 15.85 -10.45
N HIS A 402 33.07 16.98 -9.76
CA HIS A 402 34.13 17.97 -10.02
C HIS A 402 34.16 18.50 -11.46
N GLY A 403 32.99 18.84 -12.03
CA GLY A 403 32.86 19.40 -13.39
C GLY A 403 32.82 18.36 -14.50
N ARG A 404 32.73 17.07 -14.16
CA ARG A 404 32.53 15.96 -15.14
C ARG A 404 31.39 15.06 -14.71
N TRP A 405 30.74 14.44 -15.69
CA TRP A 405 29.68 13.48 -15.43
C TRP A 405 30.23 12.15 -14.89
N ALA A 406 29.60 11.67 -13.82
CA ALA A 406 29.88 10.37 -13.23
C ALA A 406 28.60 9.70 -12.73
N ILE A 407 28.66 8.39 -12.48
CA ILE A 407 27.58 7.66 -11.83
C ILE A 407 27.91 7.52 -10.35
N CYS A 408 27.00 7.94 -9.48
CA CYS A 408 27.01 7.63 -8.06
C CYS A 408 25.99 6.54 -7.76
N LYS A 409 26.46 5.44 -7.18
CA LYS A 409 25.61 4.38 -6.66
C LYS A 409 25.67 4.40 -5.14
N THR A 410 24.56 4.77 -4.51
CA THR A 410 24.47 4.94 -3.05
C THR A 410 23.66 3.78 -2.48
N PHE A 411 24.25 3.04 -1.54
CA PHE A 411 23.71 1.83 -0.94
C PHE A 411 22.96 2.15 0.34
N ARG A 412 21.84 1.45 0.55
CA ARG A 412 21.03 1.60 1.76
C ARG A 412 21.80 1.09 2.99
N PRO A 413 21.48 1.58 4.19
CA PRO A 413 22.00 1.00 5.43
C PRO A 413 21.81 -0.53 5.48
N GLY A 414 22.82 -1.27 5.95
CA GLY A 414 22.80 -2.73 6.02
C GLY A 414 23.04 -3.44 4.68
N ARG A 415 23.38 -2.69 3.61
CA ARG A 415 23.69 -3.19 2.26
C ARG A 415 25.14 -2.97 1.85
N GLU A 416 26.03 -2.70 2.81
CA GLU A 416 27.45 -2.42 2.63
C GLU A 416 28.16 -3.58 1.91
N ARG A 417 27.79 -4.83 2.19
CA ARG A 417 28.33 -6.01 1.47
C ARG A 417 28.12 -5.97 -0.05
N PHE A 418 27.07 -5.29 -0.54
CA PHE A 418 26.84 -5.15 -1.98
C PHE A 418 27.75 -4.08 -2.60
N LEU A 419 28.07 -3.03 -1.84
CA LEU A 419 29.10 -2.06 -2.20
C LEU A 419 30.47 -2.73 -2.28
N GLU A 420 30.83 -3.51 -1.26
CA GLU A 420 32.08 -4.27 -1.22
C GLU A 420 32.24 -5.19 -2.44
N ARG A 421 31.17 -5.88 -2.85
CA ARG A 421 31.16 -6.71 -4.07
C ARG A 421 31.35 -5.91 -5.35
N GLU A 422 30.72 -4.74 -5.46
CA GLU A 422 30.85 -3.85 -6.62
C GLU A 422 32.27 -3.28 -6.76
N VAL A 423 32.90 -2.95 -5.63
CA VAL A 423 34.31 -2.55 -5.57
C VAL A 423 35.19 -3.74 -5.96
N LYS A 424 35.03 -4.88 -5.29
CA LYS A 424 35.84 -6.07 -5.50
C LYS A 424 35.77 -6.56 -6.94
N ALA A 425 34.59 -6.54 -7.55
CA ALA A 425 34.40 -6.91 -8.94
C ALA A 425 35.23 -6.03 -9.88
N ARG A 426 35.21 -4.71 -9.66
CA ARG A 426 35.96 -3.77 -10.50
C ARG A 426 37.47 -3.88 -10.30
N GLU A 427 37.93 -4.22 -9.09
CA GLU A 427 39.34 -4.53 -8.83
C GLU A 427 39.79 -5.79 -9.57
N LEU A 428 39.06 -6.90 -9.40
CA LEU A 428 39.33 -8.19 -10.05
C LEU A 428 39.22 -8.12 -11.57
N GLY A 429 38.31 -7.27 -12.06
CA GLY A 429 38.05 -7.04 -13.47
C GLY A 429 38.83 -5.88 -14.07
N SER A 430 39.79 -5.27 -13.36
CA SER A 430 40.49 -4.05 -13.79
C SER A 430 41.23 -4.19 -15.13
N SER A 431 41.61 -5.40 -15.52
CA SER A 431 42.22 -5.71 -16.83
C SER A 431 41.21 -5.83 -17.98
N LEU A 432 39.91 -5.94 -17.67
CA LEU A 432 38.86 -6.05 -18.68
C LEU A 432 38.39 -4.65 -19.12
N PRO A 433 38.40 -4.33 -20.43
CA PRO A 433 37.92 -3.05 -20.91
C PRO A 433 36.41 -2.85 -20.65
N GLU A 434 35.64 -3.93 -20.42
CA GLU A 434 34.21 -3.84 -20.12
C GLU A 434 33.88 -3.42 -18.69
N VAL A 435 34.87 -3.41 -17.81
CA VAL A 435 34.67 -3.07 -16.40
C VAL A 435 34.84 -1.57 -16.23
N SER A 436 33.82 -0.91 -15.65
CA SER A 436 33.85 0.53 -15.40
C SER A 436 34.92 0.90 -14.38
N ARG A 437 35.65 1.99 -14.63
CA ARG A 437 36.67 2.50 -13.72
C ARG A 437 36.03 3.15 -12.49
N ILE A 438 36.53 2.80 -11.30
CA ILE A 438 36.19 3.47 -10.04
C ILE A 438 36.84 4.86 -10.01
N LEU A 439 36.06 5.86 -9.63
CA LEU A 439 36.53 7.23 -9.41
C LEU A 439 36.68 7.54 -7.92
N GLU A 440 35.75 7.05 -7.09
CA GLU A 440 35.79 7.24 -5.64
C GLU A 440 35.00 6.13 -4.92
N ILE A 441 35.44 5.76 -3.72
CA ILE A 441 34.73 4.84 -2.82
C ILE A 441 34.46 5.59 -1.53
N GLY A 442 33.18 5.72 -1.16
CA GLY A 442 32.75 6.24 0.12
C GLY A 442 32.36 5.14 1.10
N SER A 443 31.88 5.52 2.28
CA SER A 443 31.43 4.56 3.31
C SER A 443 30.18 3.78 2.90
N HIS A 444 29.32 4.35 2.06
CA HIS A 444 28.04 3.78 1.63
C HIS A 444 27.72 4.10 0.16
N TYR A 445 28.70 4.56 -0.61
CA TYR A 445 28.51 4.88 -2.03
C TYR A 445 29.75 4.52 -2.86
N LEU A 446 29.54 4.36 -4.16
CA LEU A 446 30.57 4.14 -5.16
C LEU A 446 30.37 5.14 -6.30
N VAL A 447 31.42 5.90 -6.64
CA VAL A 447 31.44 6.73 -7.85
C VAL A 447 32.26 6.03 -8.93
N PHE A 448 31.71 5.89 -10.12
CA PHE A 448 32.39 5.33 -11.28
C PHE A 448 32.09 6.10 -12.55
N GLU A 449 32.90 5.88 -13.59
CA GLU A 449 32.77 6.57 -14.86
C GLU A 449 31.37 6.42 -15.47
N TRP A 450 30.85 7.54 -15.98
CA TRP A 450 29.65 7.54 -16.81
C TRP A 450 29.99 7.07 -18.23
N TYR A 451 29.05 6.36 -18.85
CA TYR A 451 29.14 5.88 -20.23
C TYR A 451 27.81 6.09 -20.94
N GLU A 452 27.85 6.38 -22.23
CA GLU A 452 26.64 6.52 -23.02
C GLU A 452 25.97 5.15 -23.20
N ASN A 453 24.63 5.09 -23.09
CA ASN A 453 23.88 3.86 -23.34
C ASN A 453 23.28 3.85 -24.75
N SER A 454 24.11 3.53 -25.73
CA SER A 454 23.72 3.36 -27.12
C SER A 454 23.52 1.87 -27.47
N LEU A 455 23.22 0.99 -26.49
CA LEU A 455 23.00 -0.45 -26.75
C LEU A 455 22.02 -0.73 -27.90
N PRO A 456 20.88 -0.03 -28.05
CA PRO A 456 19.97 -0.25 -29.16
C PRO A 456 20.60 -0.07 -30.56
N SER A 457 21.65 0.74 -30.70
CA SER A 457 22.28 1.01 -32.01
C SER A 457 23.05 -0.19 -32.57
N ILE A 458 23.52 -1.10 -31.70
CA ILE A 458 24.24 -2.30 -32.09
C ILE A 458 23.36 -3.56 -32.15
N LEU A 459 22.11 -3.45 -31.70
CA LEU A 459 21.17 -4.58 -31.76
C LEU A 459 20.74 -4.82 -33.20
N SER A 460 20.63 -6.09 -33.59
CA SER A 460 20.01 -6.44 -34.86
C SER A 460 18.56 -5.97 -34.90
N PRO A 461 17.95 -5.84 -36.09
CA PRO A 461 16.51 -5.68 -36.21
C PRO A 461 15.77 -6.74 -35.38
N LYS A 462 14.72 -6.29 -34.70
CA LYS A 462 13.89 -7.12 -33.81
C LYS A 462 13.22 -8.24 -34.60
N PRO A 463 13.49 -9.52 -34.29
CA PRO A 463 12.80 -10.64 -34.91
C PRO A 463 11.30 -10.67 -34.57
N LEU A 464 10.49 -11.31 -35.40
CA LEU A 464 9.06 -11.49 -35.14
C LEU A 464 8.87 -12.27 -33.81
N PHE A 465 7.94 -11.80 -32.96
CA PHE A 465 7.67 -12.33 -31.61
C PHE A 465 8.79 -12.15 -30.57
N TYR A 466 9.88 -11.48 -30.90
CA TYR A 466 10.90 -11.11 -29.91
C TYR A 466 10.57 -9.78 -29.24
N PRO A 467 10.95 -9.56 -27.97
CA PRO A 467 10.72 -8.29 -27.30
C PRO A 467 11.61 -7.16 -27.84
N HIS A 468 12.86 -7.46 -28.22
CA HIS A 468 13.90 -6.52 -28.66
C HIS A 468 14.81 -7.14 -29.74
N GLY A 469 15.77 -6.38 -30.26
CA GLY A 469 16.83 -6.86 -31.16
C GLY A 469 17.83 -7.82 -30.51
N LEU A 470 18.66 -8.48 -31.32
CA LEU A 470 19.66 -9.45 -30.85
C LEU A 470 21.05 -8.81 -30.71
N LEU A 471 21.82 -9.30 -29.76
CA LEU A 471 23.22 -8.93 -29.60
C LEU A 471 24.05 -9.43 -30.80
N PRO A 472 24.99 -8.62 -31.30
CA PRO A 472 25.93 -9.08 -32.31
C PRO A 472 26.83 -10.19 -31.74
N ILE A 473 27.34 -11.07 -32.61
CA ILE A 473 28.10 -12.25 -32.18
C ILE A 473 29.35 -11.85 -31.39
N TRP A 474 30.05 -10.79 -31.82
CA TRP A 474 31.22 -10.27 -31.11
C TRP A 474 30.88 -9.85 -29.67
N ALA A 475 29.69 -9.28 -29.43
CA ALA A 475 29.28 -8.89 -28.08
C ALA A 475 29.07 -10.12 -27.20
N ILE A 476 28.47 -11.19 -27.75
CA ILE A 476 28.31 -12.46 -27.03
C ILE A 476 29.66 -13.09 -26.69
N GLU A 477 30.63 -13.03 -27.62
CA GLU A 477 32.01 -13.49 -27.39
C GLU A 477 32.67 -12.71 -26.25
N ARG A 478 32.45 -11.39 -26.16
CA ARG A 478 32.95 -10.58 -25.03
C ARG A 478 32.26 -10.92 -23.71
N LEU A 479 30.94 -11.06 -23.68
CA LEU A 479 30.20 -11.46 -22.48
C LEU A 479 30.63 -12.85 -21.97
N ARG A 480 30.95 -13.78 -22.87
CA ARG A 480 31.57 -15.07 -22.55
C ARG A 480 32.91 -14.89 -21.82
N ALA A 481 33.78 -14.06 -22.38
CA ALA A 481 35.09 -13.79 -21.81
C ALA A 481 34.99 -13.21 -20.39
N ILE A 482 34.04 -12.30 -20.15
CA ILE A 482 33.80 -11.73 -18.82
C ILE A 482 33.41 -12.80 -17.80
N ILE A 483 32.43 -13.66 -18.13
CA ILE A 483 31.99 -14.74 -17.23
C ILE A 483 33.16 -15.69 -16.93
N LEU A 484 33.94 -16.03 -17.96
CA LEU A 484 35.08 -16.92 -17.81
C LEU A 484 36.19 -16.30 -16.94
N HIS A 485 36.49 -15.01 -17.13
CA HIS A 485 37.49 -14.26 -16.35
C HIS A 485 37.21 -14.36 -14.84
N TYR A 486 35.98 -14.04 -14.41
CA TYR A 486 35.65 -14.11 -12.99
C TYR A 486 35.68 -15.54 -12.45
N ARG A 487 35.28 -16.53 -13.25
CA ARG A 487 35.33 -17.95 -12.83
C ARG A 487 36.74 -18.48 -12.67
N GLN A 488 37.67 -18.04 -13.53
CA GLN A 488 39.08 -18.36 -13.39
C GLN A 488 39.69 -17.77 -12.11
N LEU A 489 39.10 -16.69 -11.57
CA LEU A 489 39.46 -16.10 -10.29
C LEU A 489 38.66 -16.67 -9.10
N GLY A 490 37.84 -17.71 -9.32
CA GLY A 490 37.03 -18.35 -8.28
C GLY A 490 35.75 -17.60 -7.92
N TYR A 491 35.23 -16.74 -8.80
CA TYR A 491 33.99 -15.99 -8.61
C TYR A 491 32.89 -16.36 -9.61
N GLU A 492 31.64 -16.20 -9.20
CA GLU A 492 30.45 -16.46 -10.00
C GLU A 492 29.62 -15.19 -10.22
N CYS A 493 29.23 -14.94 -11.46
CA CYS A 493 28.39 -13.82 -11.84
C CYS A 493 26.89 -14.20 -11.76
N ILE A 494 26.29 -14.18 -10.57
CA ILE A 494 24.96 -14.77 -10.32
C ILE A 494 23.80 -14.03 -11.00
N ASP A 495 23.80 -12.69 -11.02
CA ASP A 495 22.73 -11.91 -11.67
C ASP A 495 23.11 -11.41 -13.07
N PHE A 496 24.26 -11.83 -13.62
CA PHE A 496 24.77 -11.25 -14.85
C PHE A 496 23.89 -11.62 -16.04
N ASN A 497 23.36 -10.59 -16.71
CA ASN A 497 22.51 -10.74 -17.88
C ASN A 497 22.60 -9.48 -18.77
N PRO A 498 22.04 -9.52 -20.00
CA PRO A 498 22.12 -8.40 -20.93
C PRO A 498 21.55 -7.06 -20.43
N HIS A 499 20.72 -7.03 -19.38
CA HIS A 499 20.25 -5.77 -18.78
C HIS A 499 21.29 -5.09 -17.89
N ASN A 500 22.37 -5.79 -17.50
CA ASN A 500 23.49 -5.24 -16.74
C ASN A 500 24.63 -4.77 -17.65
N VAL A 501 24.35 -4.60 -18.96
CA VAL A 501 25.35 -4.23 -19.96
C VAL A 501 24.82 -3.04 -20.77
N ILE A 502 25.69 -2.08 -21.03
CA ILE A 502 25.46 -0.95 -21.95
C ILE A 502 26.54 -0.94 -23.02
N TYR A 503 26.34 -0.14 -24.07
CA TYR A 503 27.32 0.05 -25.14
C TYR A 503 27.56 1.54 -25.34
N ASP A 504 28.82 1.92 -25.19
CA ASP A 504 29.32 3.26 -25.49
C ASP A 504 30.04 3.24 -26.85
N PRO A 505 29.70 4.14 -27.80
CA PRO A 505 30.30 4.14 -29.13
C PRO A 505 31.83 4.30 -29.14
N CYS A 506 32.41 4.94 -28.12
CA CYS A 506 33.84 5.20 -28.02
C CYS A 506 34.56 4.20 -27.11
N LYS A 507 33.88 3.67 -26.09
CA LYS A 507 34.47 2.82 -25.05
C LYS A 507 34.05 1.35 -25.12
N GLY A 508 33.14 1.00 -26.02
CA GLY A 508 32.67 -0.37 -26.23
C GLY A 508 31.63 -0.82 -25.19
N LEU A 509 31.56 -2.13 -24.96
CA LEU A 509 30.64 -2.69 -23.96
C LEU A 509 31.07 -2.32 -22.55
N LYS A 510 30.10 -2.06 -21.67
CA LYS A 510 30.34 -1.80 -20.25
C LYS A 510 29.36 -2.57 -19.38
N VAL A 511 29.87 -3.21 -18.34
CA VAL A 511 29.06 -3.86 -17.30
C VAL A 511 28.80 -2.85 -16.19
N ILE A 512 27.53 -2.67 -15.85
CA ILE A 512 27.09 -1.59 -14.94
C ILE A 512 26.67 -2.07 -13.55
N ASP A 513 26.65 -3.37 -13.31
CA ASP A 513 26.13 -3.94 -12.06
C ASP A 513 26.85 -5.25 -11.71
N PHE A 514 27.53 -5.26 -10.57
CA PHE A 514 28.26 -6.40 -10.02
C PHE A 514 27.82 -6.76 -8.59
N GLU A 515 26.67 -6.27 -8.11
CA GLU A 515 26.19 -6.50 -6.72
C GLU A 515 26.15 -7.98 -6.29
N PHE A 516 26.02 -8.89 -7.24
CA PHE A 516 25.92 -10.33 -7.00
C PHE A 516 27.14 -11.13 -7.50
N LEU A 517 28.28 -10.48 -7.76
CA LEU A 517 29.54 -11.20 -7.90
C LEU A 517 29.93 -11.78 -6.55
N GLN A 518 30.05 -13.10 -6.46
CA GLN A 518 30.32 -13.81 -5.21
C GLN A 518 31.32 -14.94 -5.42
N PRO A 519 32.07 -15.33 -4.37
CA PRO A 519 32.93 -16.51 -4.44
C PRO A 519 32.13 -17.75 -4.87
N GLY A 520 32.69 -18.51 -5.80
CA GLY A 520 32.25 -19.85 -6.15
C GLY A 520 32.95 -20.90 -5.28
N ASP A 521 32.64 -22.17 -5.52
CA ASP A 521 33.24 -23.26 -4.74
C ASP A 521 34.74 -23.43 -5.05
N GLN A 522 35.13 -23.21 -6.31
CA GLN A 522 36.50 -23.37 -6.82
C GLN A 522 36.74 -22.48 -8.05
N GLU A 523 38.01 -22.25 -8.40
CA GLU A 523 38.41 -21.68 -9.70
C GLU A 523 38.03 -22.63 -10.84
N GLN A 524 37.45 -22.09 -11.91
CA GLN A 524 37.00 -22.87 -13.07
C GLN A 524 37.34 -22.18 -14.39
N ASP A 525 37.90 -22.93 -15.32
CA ASP A 525 38.32 -22.48 -16.66
C ASP A 525 37.26 -22.76 -17.75
N THR A 526 36.04 -23.09 -17.33
CA THR A 526 34.94 -23.46 -18.24
C THR A 526 33.69 -22.63 -17.99
N LEU A 527 32.93 -22.35 -19.05
CA LEU A 527 31.60 -21.73 -18.94
C LEU A 527 30.52 -22.73 -18.52
N LYS A 528 30.80 -24.04 -18.52
CA LYS A 528 29.81 -25.04 -18.14
C LYS A 528 29.52 -24.94 -16.64
N GLY A 529 28.25 -24.75 -16.27
CA GLY A 529 27.82 -24.69 -14.87
C GLY A 529 27.69 -23.28 -14.29
N ASN A 530 28.10 -22.23 -15.02
CA ASN A 530 28.08 -20.86 -14.49
C ASN A 530 26.71 -20.35 -14.07
N TYR A 531 26.68 -19.54 -13.02
CA TYR A 531 25.43 -19.08 -12.42
C TYR A 531 24.71 -17.97 -13.21
N ALA A 532 25.36 -17.35 -14.21
CA ALA A 532 24.67 -16.46 -15.15
C ALA A 532 23.75 -17.24 -16.11
N TRP A 533 24.11 -18.48 -16.46
CA TRP A 533 23.44 -19.31 -17.49
C TRP A 533 22.80 -20.59 -16.97
N TYR A 534 23.17 -21.02 -15.77
CA TYR A 534 22.64 -22.18 -15.07
C TYR A 534 21.93 -21.75 -13.79
N PRO A 535 20.92 -22.51 -13.33
CA PRO A 535 20.29 -22.24 -12.05
C PRO A 535 21.33 -22.33 -10.93
N VAL A 536 21.27 -21.37 -10.01
CA VAL A 536 22.02 -21.44 -8.75
C VAL A 536 21.45 -22.59 -7.91
N PRO A 537 22.28 -23.46 -7.32
CA PRO A 537 21.82 -24.51 -6.41
C PRO A 537 21.10 -23.92 -5.19
N ASP A 538 20.07 -24.61 -4.69
CA ASP A 538 19.34 -24.18 -3.48
C ASP A 538 20.24 -24.18 -2.23
N THR A 539 21.37 -24.90 -2.27
CA THR A 539 22.39 -24.99 -1.21
C THR A 539 23.46 -23.91 -1.29
N PHE A 540 23.40 -22.99 -2.26
CA PHE A 540 24.39 -21.93 -2.39
C PHE A 540 24.30 -20.98 -1.18
N PRO A 541 25.41 -20.76 -0.43
CA PRO A 541 25.37 -20.02 0.83
C PRO A 541 25.24 -18.49 0.66
N GLY A 542 25.39 -17.98 -0.56
CA GLY A 542 25.40 -16.54 -0.84
C GLY A 542 24.03 -15.92 -1.17
N ASP A 543 24.02 -14.61 -1.41
CA ASP A 543 22.81 -13.87 -1.76
C ASP A 543 22.34 -14.23 -3.18
N ILE A 544 21.07 -14.59 -3.34
CA ILE A 544 20.47 -14.86 -4.65
C ILE A 544 19.43 -13.77 -4.97
N PRO A 545 19.49 -13.13 -6.15
CA PRO A 545 18.47 -12.17 -6.57
C PRO A 545 17.06 -12.79 -6.56
N PRO A 546 16.02 -12.08 -6.08
CA PRO A 546 14.64 -12.59 -6.11
C PRO A 546 14.13 -12.90 -7.52
N THR A 547 14.75 -12.30 -8.54
CA THR A 547 14.43 -12.47 -9.94
C THR A 547 15.09 -13.71 -10.54
N THR A 548 15.94 -14.44 -9.80
CA THR A 548 16.65 -15.63 -10.28
C THR A 548 15.65 -16.69 -10.70
N GLN A 549 15.83 -17.21 -11.93
CA GLN A 549 14.86 -18.08 -12.56
C GLN A 549 15.40 -19.50 -12.61
N ARG A 550 14.51 -20.50 -12.48
CA ARG A 550 14.84 -21.91 -12.69
C ARG A 550 15.43 -22.25 -14.07
N ARG A 551 15.34 -21.33 -15.05
CA ARG A 551 15.90 -21.48 -16.41
C ARG A 551 16.47 -20.14 -16.90
N PRO A 552 17.60 -19.68 -16.33
CA PRO A 552 18.07 -18.31 -16.55
C PRO A 552 18.46 -18.07 -18.01
N TYR A 553 19.15 -19.01 -18.65
CA TYR A 553 19.51 -18.86 -20.06
C TYR A 553 18.30 -18.75 -20.99
N LEU A 554 17.32 -19.65 -20.86
CA LEU A 554 16.17 -19.72 -21.78
C LEU A 554 15.35 -18.42 -21.76
N ARG A 555 15.23 -17.81 -20.59
CA ARG A 555 14.34 -16.67 -20.37
C ARG A 555 15.04 -15.31 -20.44
N ARG A 556 16.32 -15.22 -20.05
CA ARG A 556 17.08 -13.96 -20.06
C ARG A 556 18.08 -13.86 -21.21
N TRP A 557 18.71 -14.96 -21.62
CA TRP A 557 19.81 -14.93 -22.59
C TRP A 557 19.40 -15.32 -24.00
N LEU A 558 18.56 -16.34 -24.18
CA LEU A 558 18.14 -16.78 -25.52
C LEU A 558 17.45 -15.67 -26.32
N THR A 559 16.71 -14.80 -25.64
CA THR A 559 16.00 -13.66 -26.26
C THR A 559 16.97 -12.60 -26.80
N TYR A 560 18.18 -12.49 -26.25
CA TYR A 560 19.21 -11.55 -26.70
C TYR A 560 20.23 -12.20 -27.63
N THR A 561 20.57 -13.47 -27.40
CA THR A 561 21.61 -14.16 -28.16
C THR A 561 21.09 -14.76 -29.45
N GLY A 562 19.82 -15.20 -29.47
CA GLY A 562 19.25 -15.98 -30.56
C GLY A 562 19.95 -17.34 -30.77
N LEU A 563 20.75 -17.78 -29.80
CA LEU A 563 21.59 -18.97 -29.89
C LEU A 563 21.24 -19.95 -28.78
N PRO A 564 21.17 -21.27 -29.05
CA PRO A 564 21.08 -22.27 -28.01
C PRO A 564 22.28 -22.18 -27.06
N ARG A 565 22.06 -22.43 -25.75
CA ARG A 565 23.13 -22.32 -24.73
C ARG A 565 24.41 -23.06 -25.12
N PHE A 566 24.29 -24.25 -25.69
CA PHE A 566 25.42 -25.05 -26.15
C PHE A 566 26.35 -24.29 -27.12
N MET A 567 25.78 -23.51 -28.05
CA MET A 567 26.54 -22.70 -29.00
C MET A 567 27.26 -21.52 -28.34
N CYS A 568 26.84 -21.13 -27.14
CA CYS A 568 27.50 -20.10 -26.35
C CYS A 568 28.48 -20.69 -25.32
N LEU A 569 28.45 -22.00 -25.05
CA LEU A 569 29.42 -22.64 -24.14
C LEU A 569 30.77 -22.78 -24.84
N TYR A 570 30.76 -23.29 -26.07
CA TYR A 570 31.98 -23.59 -26.82
C TYR A 570 32.26 -22.53 -27.87
N SER A 571 33.52 -22.46 -28.29
CA SER A 571 33.94 -21.56 -29.35
C SER A 571 33.68 -22.21 -30.70
N PHE A 572 32.83 -21.59 -31.50
CA PHE A 572 32.52 -22.00 -32.87
C PHE A 572 32.87 -20.87 -33.85
N PRO A 573 33.20 -21.19 -35.12
CA PRO A 573 33.40 -20.16 -36.13
C PRO A 573 32.15 -19.28 -36.30
N ARG A 574 32.34 -17.97 -36.44
CA ARG A 574 31.23 -17.00 -36.60
C ARG A 574 30.22 -17.37 -37.69
N PRO A 575 30.60 -17.90 -38.87
CA PRO A 575 29.63 -18.34 -39.88
C PRO A 575 28.66 -19.41 -39.36
N VAL A 576 29.15 -20.37 -38.56
CA VAL A 576 28.32 -21.42 -37.95
C VAL A 576 27.32 -20.80 -36.98
N LEU A 577 27.76 -19.87 -36.14
CA LEU A 577 26.89 -19.17 -35.20
C LEU A 577 25.80 -18.37 -35.93
N VAL A 578 26.11 -17.72 -37.04
CA VAL A 578 25.11 -17.02 -37.86
C VAL A 578 24.04 -17.98 -38.40
N VAL A 579 24.46 -19.13 -38.96
CA VAL A 579 23.54 -20.13 -39.50
C VAL A 579 22.63 -20.69 -38.39
N VAL A 580 23.21 -21.11 -37.26
CA VAL A 580 22.44 -21.67 -36.14
C VAL A 580 21.47 -20.64 -35.56
N ARG A 581 21.89 -19.37 -35.46
CA ARG A 581 21.00 -18.28 -35.03
C ARG A 581 19.80 -18.15 -35.95
N ARG A 582 19.97 -18.17 -37.28
CA ARG A 582 18.85 -18.11 -38.23
C ARG A 582 17.89 -19.28 -38.05
N ILE A 583 18.40 -20.51 -37.94
CA ILE A 583 17.59 -21.71 -37.71
C ILE A 583 16.79 -21.60 -36.40
N THR A 584 17.45 -21.15 -35.33
CA THR A 584 16.83 -20.98 -34.01
C THR A 584 15.68 -19.97 -34.06
N LEU A 585 15.87 -18.84 -34.75
CA LEU A 585 14.84 -17.83 -34.93
C LEU A 585 13.64 -18.35 -35.73
N VAL A 586 13.87 -19.12 -36.80
CA VAL A 586 12.79 -19.76 -37.57
C VAL A 586 11.98 -20.71 -36.67
N ALA A 587 12.64 -21.57 -35.91
CA ALA A 587 11.97 -22.50 -34.99
C ALA A 587 11.13 -21.79 -33.93
N ILE A 588 11.67 -20.72 -33.33
CA ILE A 588 10.95 -19.92 -32.32
C ILE A 588 9.77 -19.18 -32.92
N THR A 589 9.93 -18.63 -34.13
CA THR A 589 8.86 -17.95 -34.88
C THR A 589 7.71 -18.92 -35.17
N LEU A 590 8.01 -20.11 -35.69
CA LEU A 590 7.02 -21.16 -35.94
C LEU A 590 6.30 -21.58 -34.65
N ALA A 591 7.03 -21.74 -33.54
CA ALA A 591 6.43 -22.03 -32.23
C ALA A 591 5.56 -20.88 -31.70
N GLY A 592 5.90 -19.63 -32.01
CA GLY A 592 5.11 -18.44 -31.70
C GLY A 592 3.80 -18.39 -32.48
N VAL A 593 3.86 -18.63 -33.80
CA VAL A 593 2.70 -18.73 -34.69
C VAL A 593 1.75 -19.84 -34.23
N ARG A 594 2.28 -21.04 -33.92
CA ARG A 594 1.49 -22.15 -33.38
C ARG A 594 0.80 -21.77 -32.07
N ARG A 595 1.49 -21.10 -31.13
CA ARG A 595 0.89 -20.62 -29.88
C ARG A 595 -0.22 -19.58 -30.10
N MET A 596 -0.07 -18.67 -31.05
CA MET A 596 -1.16 -17.74 -31.42
C MET A 596 -2.34 -18.48 -32.05
N GLY A 597 -2.09 -19.41 -32.96
CA GLY A 597 -3.14 -20.26 -33.55
C GLY A 597 -3.94 -21.00 -32.49
N TRP A 598 -3.27 -21.60 -31.50
CA TRP A 598 -3.90 -22.27 -30.36
C TRP A 598 -4.67 -21.31 -29.42
N ARG A 599 -4.16 -20.09 -29.19
CA ARG A 599 -4.88 -19.06 -28.43
C ARG A 599 -6.12 -18.56 -29.16
N LYS A 600 -6.04 -18.44 -30.50
CA LYS A 600 -7.17 -18.10 -31.36
C LYS A 600 -8.21 -19.23 -31.36
N LEU A 601 -7.77 -20.50 -31.45
CA LEU A 601 -8.62 -21.68 -31.29
C LEU A 601 -9.31 -21.70 -29.91
N ARG A 602 -8.58 -21.51 -28.81
CA ARG A 602 -9.17 -21.42 -27.44
C ARG A 602 -10.13 -20.26 -27.26
N ARG A 603 -9.93 -19.14 -27.97
CA ARG A 603 -10.88 -18.01 -27.98
C ARG A 603 -12.14 -18.33 -28.79
N MET A 604 -12.02 -19.11 -29.87
CA MET A 604 -13.17 -19.55 -30.68
C MET A 604 -13.96 -20.68 -29.99
N THR A 605 -13.28 -21.59 -29.28
CA THR A 605 -13.92 -22.68 -28.52
C THR A 605 -14.35 -22.27 -27.10
N GLY A 606 -14.19 -20.99 -26.74
CA GLY A 606 -14.56 -20.42 -25.44
C GLY A 606 -16.05 -20.03 -25.30
N LYS A 607 -16.90 -20.27 -26.30
CA LYS A 607 -18.35 -20.33 -26.12
C LYS A 607 -18.75 -21.80 -25.94
N SER A 608 -19.04 -22.16 -24.68
CA SER A 608 -19.75 -23.35 -24.20
C SER A 608 -19.64 -24.64 -25.04
N MET A 609 -18.84 -25.59 -24.60
CA MET A 609 -19.25 -27.00 -24.74
C MET A 609 -20.05 -27.39 -23.50
N PRO A 610 -21.25 -27.99 -23.65
CA PRO A 610 -21.93 -28.61 -22.52
C PRO A 610 -21.06 -29.76 -22.01
N ARG A 611 -20.89 -29.85 -20.69
CA ARG A 611 -20.33 -31.02 -20.02
C ARG A 611 -21.09 -32.25 -20.52
N ALA A 612 -20.40 -33.21 -21.12
CA ALA A 612 -20.94 -34.53 -21.35
C ALA A 612 -21.37 -35.11 -19.99
N LYS A 613 -22.63 -35.56 -19.90
CA LYS A 613 -23.18 -36.21 -18.72
C LYS A 613 -22.34 -37.46 -18.39
N PRO A 614 -22.12 -37.79 -17.11
CA PRO A 614 -21.61 -39.09 -16.75
C PRO A 614 -22.62 -40.15 -17.21
N VAL A 615 -22.12 -41.20 -17.85
CA VAL A 615 -22.89 -42.39 -18.21
C VAL A 615 -23.39 -43.03 -16.91
N GLN A 616 -24.70 -43.29 -16.86
CA GLN A 616 -25.35 -44.04 -15.79
C GLN A 616 -24.75 -45.44 -15.71
N GLU A 617 -24.15 -45.77 -14.57
CA GLU A 617 -24.00 -47.16 -14.13
C GLU A 617 -25.39 -47.74 -13.91
N VAL A 618 -25.74 -48.73 -14.72
CA VAL A 618 -26.87 -49.63 -14.47
C VAL A 618 -26.42 -50.59 -13.37
N GLY A 619 -26.94 -50.38 -12.16
CA GLY A 619 -26.91 -51.40 -11.13
C GLY A 619 -27.75 -52.61 -11.53
N ARG A 620 -27.12 -53.78 -11.58
CA ARG A 620 -27.78 -55.05 -11.22
C ARG A 620 -26.97 -55.69 -10.11
N SER A 621 -27.48 -55.53 -8.89
CA SER A 621 -27.23 -56.37 -7.75
C SER A 621 -27.69 -57.80 -8.03
N GLY A 622 -26.92 -58.81 -7.62
CA GLY A 622 -27.39 -60.19 -7.63
C GLY A 622 -26.30 -61.22 -7.39
N ALA A 623 -26.03 -61.46 -6.10
CA ALA A 623 -25.29 -62.55 -5.48
C ALA A 623 -24.99 -63.84 -6.29
N GLY A 624 -23.74 -64.29 -6.17
CA GLY A 624 -23.45 -65.62 -5.64
C GLY A 624 -23.11 -66.74 -6.62
N SER A 625 -22.15 -67.57 -6.18
CA SER A 625 -21.90 -68.96 -6.57
C SER A 625 -20.79 -69.28 -7.59
N LEU A 626 -19.60 -69.53 -7.02
CA LEU A 626 -18.83 -70.79 -7.12
C LEU A 626 -18.12 -71.20 -8.43
N ARG A 627 -16.83 -71.56 -8.20
CA ARG A 627 -15.96 -72.55 -8.88
C ARG A 627 -15.11 -72.10 -10.09
N SER A 628 -13.83 -71.82 -9.78
CA SER A 628 -12.57 -72.46 -10.22
C SER A 628 -12.53 -73.33 -11.50
N PRO A 629 -11.33 -73.71 -11.99
CA PRO A 629 -10.14 -72.90 -12.32
C PRO A 629 -9.54 -73.30 -13.71
N GLN A 630 -8.65 -72.48 -14.25
CA GLN A 630 -7.33 -72.86 -14.77
C GLN A 630 -6.53 -71.62 -15.13
#